data_AF-A0A1X7U905-F1
#
_entry.id   AF-A0A1X7U905-F1
#
_cell.length_a   1.000
_cell.length_b   1.000
_cell.length_c   1.000
_cell.angle_alpha   90.00
_cell.angle_beta   90.00
_cell.angle_gamma   90.00
#
_symmetry.space_group_name_H-M   'P 1'
#
loop_
_entity.id
_entity.type
_entity.pdbx_description
1 polymer ?
#
loop_
_entity_poly.entity_id
_entity_poly.type
_entity_poly.pdbx_seq_one_letter_code
_entity_poly.pdbx_strand_id
1 'polypeptide(L)'
;MYNVFKEPSLPLISRYLHYFIKQEIDGETLPMLVNCASLEQLNACGLHTIKKQMKLRKHYSTLCTPETVSCDGTGGTVSASPSATSCDSKKLTLSQMKVLSPEHKRLYLMKRNKVAAAARNTWPGNNVPCFRNNKKEKETLDDLVISLIKECSLPIFGEKAIRQHILDTLTERRRNVKKGYNYEQPPAKKKLKLQI
;
A
#
# COMPACT_ATOMS: atom_id res chain seq x y z
N MET A 1 -20.22 -13.94 -33.08
CA MET A 1 -18.90 -14.30 -32.51
C MET A 1 -18.94 -13.95 -31.04
N TYR A 2 -19.01 -14.94 -30.17
CA TYR A 2 -19.13 -14.77 -28.72
C TYR A 2 -17.74 -14.63 -28.12
N ASN A 3 -17.42 -13.44 -27.58
CA ASN A 3 -16.18 -13.27 -26.82
C ASN A 3 -16.33 -13.97 -25.47
N VAL A 4 -15.43 -14.92 -25.26
CA VAL A 4 -15.39 -15.82 -24.12
C VAL A 4 -15.07 -15.01 -22.87
N PHE A 5 -16.07 -14.83 -22.01
CA PHE A 5 -15.85 -14.53 -20.60
C PHE A 5 -15.00 -15.68 -20.04
N LYS A 6 -13.72 -15.40 -19.79
CA LYS A 6 -12.86 -16.29 -19.01
C LYS A 6 -13.43 -16.26 -17.59
N GLU A 7 -14.23 -17.27 -17.24
CA GLU A 7 -14.98 -17.34 -15.99
C GLU A 7 -14.09 -17.01 -14.78
N PRO A 8 -14.37 -15.93 -14.03
CA PRO A 8 -14.07 -15.92 -12.63
C PRO A 8 -15.18 -16.73 -11.95
N SER A 9 -14.85 -17.89 -11.43
CA SER A 9 -15.71 -18.77 -10.64
C SER A 9 -16.24 -18.06 -9.38
N LEU A 10 -17.26 -17.21 -9.53
CA LEU A 10 -17.83 -16.44 -8.42
C LEU A 10 -19.35 -16.33 -8.55
N PRO A 11 -20.13 -17.03 -7.70
CA PRO A 11 -21.58 -17.23 -7.85
C PRO A 11 -22.44 -15.95 -7.64
N LEU A 12 -21.85 -14.78 -7.41
CA LEU A 12 -22.55 -13.53 -7.09
C LEU A 12 -22.39 -12.41 -8.13
N ILE A 13 -21.29 -12.37 -8.91
CA ILE A 13 -21.16 -11.45 -10.05
C ILE A 13 -22.16 -11.83 -11.15
N SER A 14 -22.43 -13.13 -11.31
CA SER A 14 -23.48 -13.68 -12.17
C SER A 14 -24.85 -13.03 -11.94
N ARG A 15 -25.19 -12.63 -10.71
CA ARG A 15 -26.48 -11.98 -10.40
C ARG A 15 -26.62 -10.56 -10.92
N TYR A 16 -25.51 -9.89 -11.22
CA TYR A 16 -25.51 -8.53 -11.76
C TYR A 16 -25.22 -8.48 -13.27
N LEU A 17 -24.75 -9.58 -13.86
CA LEU A 17 -24.41 -9.69 -15.29
C LEU A 17 -25.56 -9.27 -16.21
N HIS A 18 -26.81 -9.62 -15.88
CA HIS A 18 -27.97 -9.24 -16.71
C HIS A 18 -28.19 -7.70 -16.81
N TYR A 19 -27.76 -6.93 -15.81
CA TYR A 19 -27.85 -5.46 -15.86
C TYR A 19 -26.77 -4.85 -16.78
N PHE A 20 -25.63 -5.54 -16.89
CA PHE A 20 -24.44 -5.04 -17.58
C PHE A 20 -24.39 -5.46 -19.05
N ILE A 21 -24.95 -6.62 -19.40
CA ILE A 21 -25.05 -7.10 -20.78
C ILE A 21 -25.86 -6.15 -21.67
N LYS A 22 -26.94 -5.53 -21.14
CA LYS A 22 -27.78 -4.61 -21.92
C LYS A 22 -27.16 -3.21 -22.13
N GLN A 23 -26.16 -2.87 -21.33
CA GLN A 23 -25.51 -1.55 -21.31
C GLN A 23 -24.07 -1.62 -21.85
N GLU A 24 -23.70 -2.75 -22.49
CA GLU A 24 -22.35 -3.01 -23.04
C GLU A 24 -21.22 -2.73 -22.03
N ILE A 25 -21.46 -3.03 -20.75
CA ILE A 25 -20.46 -2.83 -19.70
C ILE A 25 -19.53 -4.03 -19.66
N ASP A 26 -18.39 -3.87 -20.30
CA ASP A 26 -17.33 -4.87 -20.36
C ASP A 26 -16.56 -5.03 -19.04
N GLY A 27 -15.77 -6.10 -18.93
CA GLY A 27 -14.93 -6.38 -17.76
C GLY A 27 -13.92 -5.27 -17.43
N GLU A 28 -13.52 -4.46 -18.41
CA GLU A 28 -12.63 -3.29 -18.25
C GLU A 28 -13.39 -2.04 -17.78
N THR A 29 -14.64 -1.87 -18.20
CA THR A 29 -15.49 -0.73 -17.86
C THR A 29 -16.14 -0.89 -16.48
N LEU A 30 -16.34 -2.13 -16.04
CA LEU A 30 -16.89 -2.47 -14.72
C LEU A 30 -16.08 -1.86 -13.54
N PRO A 31 -14.74 -1.95 -13.48
CA PRO A 31 -13.97 -1.27 -12.43
C PRO A 31 -14.16 0.25 -12.41
N MET A 32 -14.23 0.89 -13.58
CA MET A 32 -14.50 2.33 -13.69
C MET A 32 -15.90 2.67 -13.17
N LEU A 33 -16.91 1.87 -13.52
CA LEU A 33 -18.27 2.04 -13.03
C LEU A 33 -18.33 1.91 -11.51
N VAL A 34 -17.70 0.87 -10.96
CA VAL A 34 -17.74 0.59 -9.52
C VAL A 34 -17.04 1.67 -8.71
N ASN A 35 -15.93 2.21 -9.20
CA ASN A 35 -15.11 3.16 -8.44
C ASN A 35 -15.56 4.61 -8.68
N CYS A 36 -15.89 4.96 -9.92
CA CYS A 36 -16.04 6.35 -10.35
C CYS A 36 -17.46 6.74 -10.77
N ALA A 37 -18.40 5.79 -10.93
CA ALA A 37 -19.74 6.15 -11.38
C ALA A 37 -20.49 7.01 -10.37
N SER A 38 -21.17 8.02 -10.91
CA SER A 38 -22.18 8.80 -10.21
C SER A 38 -23.42 7.97 -9.88
N LEU A 39 -24.27 8.50 -8.98
CA LEU A 39 -25.53 7.86 -8.62
C LEU A 39 -26.46 7.71 -9.83
N GLU A 40 -26.47 8.70 -10.73
CA GLU A 40 -27.27 8.71 -11.95
C GLU A 40 -26.86 7.61 -12.92
N GLN A 41 -25.54 7.41 -13.09
CA GLN A 41 -25.00 6.34 -13.94
C GLN A 41 -25.29 4.95 -13.36
N LEU A 42 -25.21 4.76 -12.04
CA LEU A 42 -25.60 3.50 -11.40
C LEU A 42 -27.10 3.22 -11.54
N ASN A 43 -27.93 4.27 -11.44
CA ASN A 43 -29.37 4.16 -11.68
C ASN A 43 -29.67 3.81 -13.14
N ALA A 44 -28.97 4.39 -14.12
CA ALA A 44 -29.09 4.04 -15.53
C ALA A 44 -28.70 2.58 -15.82
N CYS A 45 -27.77 2.03 -15.03
CA CYS A 45 -27.40 0.60 -15.05
C CYS A 45 -28.41 -0.31 -14.33
N GLY A 46 -29.58 0.20 -13.92
CA GLY A 46 -30.63 -0.59 -13.25
C GLY A 46 -30.37 -0.85 -11.75
N LEU A 47 -29.35 -0.22 -11.16
CA LEU A 47 -29.05 -0.31 -9.73
C LEU A 47 -29.74 0.83 -8.96
N HIS A 48 -31.07 0.86 -8.99
CA HIS A 48 -31.87 1.96 -8.42
C HIS A 48 -31.84 2.05 -6.88
N THR A 49 -31.36 1.02 -6.19
CA THR A 49 -31.36 1.00 -4.71
C THR A 49 -29.94 1.11 -4.15
N ILE A 50 -29.79 1.97 -3.15
CA ILE A 50 -28.53 2.20 -2.42
C ILE A 50 -27.96 0.86 -1.92
N LYS A 51 -28.82 -0.05 -1.43
CA LYS A 51 -28.41 -1.38 -0.97
C LYS A 51 -27.72 -2.21 -2.06
N LYS A 52 -28.23 -2.17 -3.30
CA LYS A 52 -27.62 -2.89 -4.44
C LYS A 52 -26.30 -2.24 -4.86
N GLN A 53 -26.25 -0.91 -4.92
CA GLN A 53 -25.06 -0.14 -5.25
C GLN A 53 -23.91 -0.39 -4.26
N MET A 54 -24.20 -0.32 -2.95
CA MET A 54 -23.21 -0.56 -1.90
C MET A 54 -22.75 -2.02 -1.88
N LYS A 55 -23.66 -2.96 -2.17
CA LYS A 55 -23.32 -4.39 -2.26
C LYS A 55 -22.40 -4.67 -3.45
N LEU A 56 -22.63 -4.03 -4.61
CA LEU A 56 -21.74 -4.11 -5.76
C LEU A 56 -20.34 -3.59 -5.43
N ARG A 57 -20.23 -2.38 -4.87
CA ARG A 57 -18.94 -1.77 -4.48
C ARG A 57 -18.19 -2.62 -3.46
N LYS A 58 -18.89 -3.15 -2.45
CA LYS A 58 -18.30 -4.04 -1.44
C LYS A 58 -17.80 -5.34 -2.04
N HIS A 59 -18.60 -6.01 -2.88
CA HIS A 59 -18.17 -7.26 -3.51
C HIS A 59 -17.00 -7.05 -4.45
N TYR A 60 -17.06 -6.03 -5.29
CA TYR A 60 -15.97 -5.73 -6.21
C TYR A 60 -14.68 -5.38 -5.48
N SER A 61 -14.74 -4.60 -4.40
CA SER A 61 -13.58 -4.30 -3.54
C SER A 61 -13.01 -5.52 -2.82
N THR A 62 -13.80 -6.60 -2.66
CA THR A 62 -13.34 -7.87 -2.05
C THR A 62 -12.68 -8.78 -3.09
N LEU A 63 -13.01 -8.58 -4.37
CA LEU A 63 -12.61 -9.46 -5.49
C LEU A 63 -11.49 -8.86 -6.34
N CYS A 64 -11.43 -7.54 -6.45
CA CYS A 64 -10.38 -6.79 -7.12
C CYS A 64 -9.69 -5.90 -6.08
N THR A 65 -8.44 -6.23 -5.74
CA THR A 65 -7.54 -5.24 -5.14
C THR A 65 -7.37 -4.08 -6.11
N PRO A 66 -7.36 -2.81 -5.66
CA PRO A 66 -7.44 -1.67 -6.56
C PRO A 66 -6.14 -1.56 -7.36
N GLU A 67 -6.16 -2.00 -8.61
CA GLU A 67 -5.37 -1.35 -9.64
C GLU A 67 -5.92 0.08 -9.75
N THR A 68 -5.03 1.05 -9.59
CA THR A 68 -5.35 2.47 -9.77
C THR A 68 -5.79 2.69 -11.22
N VAL A 69 -7.10 2.70 -11.46
CA VAL A 69 -7.65 3.26 -12.70
C VAL A 69 -7.54 4.77 -12.60
N SER A 70 -6.41 5.30 -13.07
CA SER A 70 -6.23 6.73 -13.32
C SER A 70 -6.91 7.03 -14.64
N CYS A 71 -7.95 7.85 -14.62
CA CYS A 71 -8.55 8.41 -15.83
C CYS A 71 -7.69 9.57 -16.34
N ASP A 72 -6.62 9.27 -17.06
CA ASP A 72 -5.99 10.23 -17.96
C ASP A 72 -5.52 9.47 -19.21
N GLY A 73 -6.09 9.82 -20.35
CA GLY A 73 -5.77 9.21 -21.64
C GLY A 73 -4.38 9.62 -22.10
N THR A 74 -3.60 8.65 -22.58
CA THR A 74 -2.80 8.66 -23.83
C THR A 74 -1.92 7.40 -23.82
N GLY A 75 -1.94 6.66 -24.92
CA GLY A 75 -1.55 5.25 -25.03
C GLY A 75 -0.10 4.89 -24.73
N GLY A 76 0.07 3.64 -24.31
CA GLY A 76 1.35 2.94 -24.22
C GLY A 76 1.10 1.43 -24.13
N THR A 77 1.42 0.72 -25.21
CA THR A 77 1.35 -0.76 -25.31
C THR A 77 2.30 -1.42 -24.32
N VAL A 78 1.81 -2.38 -23.52
CA VAL A 78 2.63 -3.34 -22.77
C VAL A 78 2.18 -4.76 -23.08
N SER A 79 3.08 -5.55 -23.65
CA SER A 79 3.03 -7.02 -23.63
C SER A 79 3.94 -7.50 -22.50
N ALA A 80 3.35 -8.17 -21.50
CA ALA A 80 3.83 -9.45 -20.96
C ALA A 80 3.01 -9.82 -19.71
N SER A 81 2.54 -11.07 -19.70
CA SER A 81 1.76 -11.71 -18.65
C SER A 81 2.70 -12.49 -17.68
N PRO A 82 2.22 -13.31 -16.73
CA PRO A 82 2.07 -12.96 -15.32
C PRO A 82 2.96 -13.82 -14.40
N SER A 83 3.54 -13.26 -13.34
CA SER A 83 3.94 -14.04 -12.15
C SER A 83 4.36 -13.14 -10.99
N ALA A 84 4.02 -13.56 -9.77
CA ALA A 84 4.33 -12.98 -8.46
C ALA A 84 3.59 -11.67 -8.10
N THR A 85 2.61 -11.79 -7.20
CA THR A 85 2.04 -10.67 -6.42
C THR A 85 3.13 -10.03 -5.57
N SER A 86 3.93 -9.15 -6.16
CA SER A 86 4.78 -8.21 -5.43
C SER A 86 3.92 -7.00 -5.10
N CYS A 87 3.69 -6.78 -3.81
CA CYS A 87 3.01 -5.58 -3.32
C CYS A 87 3.96 -4.38 -3.50
N ASP A 88 4.00 -3.87 -4.72
CA ASP A 88 4.87 -2.78 -5.18
C ASP A 88 4.39 -1.38 -4.74
N SER A 89 3.72 -1.29 -3.59
CA SER A 89 3.26 -0.01 -3.08
C SER A 89 4.44 0.83 -2.57
N LYS A 90 4.66 1.94 -3.26
CA LYS A 90 5.68 2.96 -2.92
C LYS A 90 5.33 3.62 -1.58
N LYS A 91 6.34 4.13 -0.89
CA LYS A 91 6.17 4.93 0.32
C LYS A 91 5.24 6.13 0.06
N LEU A 92 4.31 6.37 0.98
CA LEU A 92 3.41 7.52 0.93
C LEU A 92 4.15 8.85 0.95
N THR A 93 3.73 9.74 0.06
CA THR A 93 4.18 11.13 0.02
C THR A 93 3.48 11.98 1.08
N LEU A 94 4.05 13.16 1.37
CA LEU A 94 3.48 14.09 2.35
C LEU A 94 2.09 14.60 1.93
N SER A 95 1.84 14.80 0.63
CA SER A 95 0.54 15.19 0.09
C SER A 95 -0.50 14.09 0.31
N GLN A 96 -0.16 12.83 0.00
CA GLN A 96 -1.04 11.68 0.26
C GLN A 96 -1.36 11.52 1.75
N MET A 97 -0.39 11.75 2.64
CA MET A 97 -0.60 11.76 4.09
C MET A 97 -1.56 12.85 4.60
N LYS A 98 -1.77 13.94 3.86
CA LYS A 98 -2.72 15.00 4.24
C LYS A 98 -4.17 14.64 3.91
N VAL A 99 -4.38 13.87 2.85
CA VAL A 99 -5.70 13.48 2.34
C VAL A 99 -6.21 12.20 3.02
N LEU A 100 -5.33 11.45 3.68
CA LEU A 100 -5.70 10.25 4.43
C LEU A 100 -6.60 10.55 5.63
N SER A 101 -7.56 9.67 5.86
CA SER A 101 -8.38 9.71 7.08
C SER A 101 -7.48 9.63 8.33
N PRO A 102 -7.88 10.26 9.45
CA PRO A 102 -7.09 10.24 10.68
C PRO A 102 -6.74 8.82 11.16
N GLU A 103 -7.66 7.87 10.99
CA GLU A 103 -7.47 6.48 11.37
C GLU A 103 -6.40 5.78 10.52
N HIS A 104 -6.48 5.90 9.19
CA HIS A 104 -5.48 5.32 8.31
C HIS A 104 -4.10 5.96 8.51
N LYS A 105 -4.06 7.27 8.78
CA LYS A 105 -2.83 7.97 9.13
C LYS A 105 -2.23 7.45 10.42
N ARG A 106 -3.04 7.24 11.47
CA ARG A 106 -2.59 6.67 12.74
C ARG A 106 -2.04 5.25 12.55
N LEU A 107 -2.74 4.41 11.80
CA LEU A 107 -2.32 3.04 11.51
C LEU A 107 -0.99 3.02 10.75
N TYR A 108 -0.87 3.83 9.70
CA TYR A 108 0.37 3.98 8.91
C TYR A 108 1.55 4.40 9.80
N LEU A 109 1.37 5.43 10.64
CA LEU A 109 2.42 5.91 11.55
C LEU A 109 2.82 4.84 12.56
N MET A 110 1.86 4.09 13.10
CA MET A 110 2.13 2.99 14.01
C MET A 110 2.98 1.90 13.35
N LYS A 111 2.62 1.45 12.13
CA LYS A 111 3.39 0.46 11.39
C LYS A 111 4.78 0.98 11.02
N ARG A 112 4.89 2.22 10.54
CA ARG A 112 6.17 2.89 10.26
C ARG A 112 7.07 2.93 11.50
N ASN A 113 6.52 3.24 12.67
CA ASN A 113 7.28 3.24 13.92
C ASN A 113 7.76 1.83 14.30
N LYS A 114 6.96 0.80 14.05
CA LYS A 114 7.35 -0.60 14.26
C LYS A 114 8.51 -0.99 13.35
N VAL A 115 8.47 -0.64 12.06
CA VAL A 115 9.56 -0.84 11.11
C VAL A 115 10.85 -0.12 11.56
N ALA A 116 10.73 1.13 11.99
CA ALA A 116 11.87 1.90 12.49
C ALA A 116 12.44 1.34 13.80
N ALA A 117 11.61 0.78 14.68
CA ALA A 117 12.05 0.09 15.88
C ALA A 117 12.80 -1.21 15.53
N ALA A 118 12.25 -2.02 14.62
CA ALA A 118 12.89 -3.25 14.16
C ALA A 118 14.28 -2.97 13.55
N ALA A 119 14.38 -1.97 12.65
CA ALA A 119 15.67 -1.55 12.09
C ALA A 119 16.68 -1.10 13.16
N ARG A 120 16.21 -0.44 14.23
CA ARG A 120 17.09 -0.03 15.34
C ARG A 120 17.59 -1.21 16.17
N ASN A 121 16.77 -2.23 16.34
CA ASN A 121 17.12 -3.44 17.07
C ASN A 121 18.09 -4.32 16.28
N THR A 122 17.92 -4.42 14.96
CA THR A 122 18.81 -5.22 14.09
C THR A 122 20.21 -4.62 14.00
N TRP A 123 20.31 -3.29 13.92
CA TRP A 123 21.61 -2.58 13.89
C TRP A 123 21.74 -1.62 15.07
N PRO A 124 22.03 -2.12 16.28
CA PRO A 124 22.15 -1.27 17.46
C PRO A 124 23.39 -0.37 17.40
N GLY A 125 23.43 0.65 18.25
CA GLY A 125 24.63 1.45 18.45
C GLY A 125 24.99 2.41 17.31
N ASN A 126 26.29 2.75 17.21
CA ASN A 126 26.80 3.70 16.21
C ASN A 126 27.17 3.04 14.87
N ASN A 127 27.32 1.73 14.85
CA ASN A 127 27.71 0.96 13.66
C ASN A 127 26.52 0.74 12.74
N VAL A 128 26.23 1.73 11.90
CA VAL A 128 25.17 1.64 10.89
C VAL A 128 25.72 0.93 9.64
N PRO A 129 25.06 -0.13 9.14
CA PRO A 129 25.57 -0.93 8.03
C PRO A 129 25.66 -0.14 6.73
N CYS A 130 26.63 -0.50 5.89
CA CYS A 130 26.73 -0.04 4.51
C CYS A 130 26.42 -1.18 3.55
N PHE A 131 25.28 -1.10 2.88
CA PHE A 131 24.81 -2.16 2.00
C PHE A 131 25.55 -2.25 0.67
N ARG A 132 26.32 -1.24 0.23
CA ARG A 132 26.90 -1.23 -1.13
C ARG A 132 27.78 -2.47 -1.41
N ASN A 133 28.64 -2.83 -0.46
CA ASN A 133 29.65 -3.88 -0.61
C ASN A 133 29.48 -5.05 0.37
N ASN A 134 28.53 -4.98 1.30
CA ASN A 134 28.37 -6.00 2.32
C ASN A 134 27.16 -6.89 2.01
N LYS A 135 27.42 -8.07 1.42
CA LYS A 135 26.36 -9.01 1.00
C LYS A 135 25.56 -9.54 2.19
N LYS A 136 26.22 -9.86 3.31
CA LYS A 136 25.58 -10.36 4.53
C LYS A 136 24.55 -9.36 5.09
N GLU A 137 24.89 -8.07 5.04
CA GLU A 137 23.98 -7.01 5.49
C GLU A 137 22.80 -6.82 4.55
N LYS A 138 22.99 -7.03 3.23
CA LYS A 138 21.86 -7.05 2.29
C LYS A 138 20.91 -8.21 2.57
N GLU A 139 21.45 -9.41 2.77
CA GLU A 139 20.66 -10.60 3.12
C GLU A 139 19.88 -10.36 4.42
N THR A 140 20.55 -9.82 5.46
CA THR A 140 19.90 -9.44 6.73
C THR A 140 18.79 -8.40 6.54
N LEU A 141 18.98 -7.43 5.63
CA LEU A 141 17.95 -6.44 5.30
C LEU A 141 16.75 -7.09 4.62
N ASP A 142 16.98 -7.97 3.65
CA ASP A 142 15.91 -8.61 2.90
C ASP A 142 15.12 -9.58 3.82
N ASP A 143 15.79 -10.33 4.70
CA ASP A 143 15.15 -11.16 5.75
C ASP A 143 14.30 -10.33 6.71
N LEU A 144 14.83 -9.18 7.15
CA LEU A 144 14.09 -8.25 8.00
C LEU A 144 12.84 -7.73 7.29
N VAL A 145 12.94 -7.38 6.01
CA VAL A 145 11.80 -6.94 5.21
C VAL A 145 10.75 -8.05 5.12
N ILE A 146 11.14 -9.29 4.81
CA ILE A 146 10.22 -10.44 4.73
C ILE A 146 9.49 -10.66 6.07
N SER A 147 10.20 -10.56 7.20
CA SER A 147 9.58 -10.67 8.53
C SER A 147 8.54 -9.57 8.78
N LEU A 148 8.83 -8.33 8.37
CA LEU A 148 7.99 -7.17 8.61
C LEU A 148 6.78 -7.09 7.66
N ILE A 149 6.87 -7.66 6.45
CA ILE A 149 5.73 -7.70 5.52
C ILE A 149 4.54 -8.40 6.17
N LYS A 150 4.75 -9.53 6.84
CA LYS A 150 3.66 -10.31 7.47
C LYS A 150 2.86 -9.49 8.47
N GLU A 151 3.52 -8.60 9.20
CA GLU A 151 2.88 -7.85 10.28
C GLU A 151 2.50 -6.41 9.93
N CYS A 152 3.26 -5.79 9.03
CA CYS A 152 3.17 -4.37 8.73
C CYS A 152 2.60 -4.07 7.35
N SER A 153 2.48 -5.07 6.47
CA SER A 153 1.92 -4.86 5.14
C SER A 153 0.50 -4.31 5.20
N LEU A 154 0.28 -3.22 4.46
CA LEU A 154 -1.02 -2.62 4.21
C LEU A 154 -1.14 -2.38 2.69
N PRO A 155 -2.34 -2.20 2.13
CA PRO A 155 -2.49 -1.87 0.70
C PRO A 155 -1.63 -0.67 0.26
N ILE A 156 -1.49 0.31 1.15
CA ILE A 156 -0.70 1.53 0.97
C ILE A 156 0.76 1.41 1.47
N PHE A 157 1.14 0.29 2.09
CA PHE A 157 2.42 0.10 2.77
C PHE A 157 2.96 -1.30 2.51
N GLY A 158 3.56 -1.50 1.34
CA GLY A 158 4.08 -2.78 0.89
C GLY A 158 5.57 -2.95 1.16
N GLU A 159 6.14 -3.98 0.53
CA GLU A 159 7.55 -4.39 0.67
C GLU A 159 8.52 -3.24 0.36
N LYS A 160 8.34 -2.59 -0.79
CA LYS A 160 9.19 -1.47 -1.22
C LYS A 160 9.14 -0.30 -0.23
N ALA A 161 7.95 0.01 0.29
CA ALA A 161 7.79 1.05 1.32
C ALA A 161 8.49 0.66 2.62
N ILE A 162 8.34 -0.57 3.10
CA ILE A 162 9.00 -1.08 4.30
C ILE A 162 10.51 -0.97 4.16
N ARG A 163 11.08 -1.48 3.06
CA ARG A 163 12.51 -1.40 2.76
C ARG A 163 13.00 0.04 2.77
N GLN A 164 12.28 0.94 2.10
CA GLN A 164 12.63 2.37 2.09
C GLN A 164 12.62 2.98 3.50
N HIS A 165 11.64 2.63 4.34
CA HIS A 165 11.58 3.14 5.71
C HIS A 165 12.73 2.64 6.59
N ILE A 166 13.19 1.41 6.39
CA ILE A 166 14.40 0.89 7.05
C ILE A 166 15.62 1.72 6.61
N LEU A 167 15.81 1.88 5.30
CA LEU A 167 16.94 2.65 4.75
C LEU A 167 16.93 4.12 5.19
N ASP A 168 15.77 4.76 5.23
CA ASP A 168 15.61 6.14 5.73
C ASP A 168 16.02 6.22 7.20
N THR A 169 15.57 5.26 8.03
CA THR A 169 15.91 5.20 9.45
C THR A 169 17.41 5.08 9.68
N LEU A 170 18.07 4.19 8.92
CA LEU A 170 19.53 4.00 9.00
C LEU A 170 20.29 5.22 8.44
N THR A 171 19.77 5.86 7.41
CA THR A 171 20.38 7.07 6.82
C THR A 171 20.32 8.24 7.78
N GLU A 172 19.18 8.47 8.43
CA GLU A 172 19.06 9.49 9.48
C GLU A 172 19.97 9.19 10.67
N ARG A 173 20.12 7.93 11.07
CA ARG A 173 21.08 7.55 12.11
C ARG A 173 22.52 7.85 11.71
N ARG A 174 22.93 7.51 10.48
CA ARG A 174 24.28 7.89 9.96
C ARG A 174 24.50 9.39 10.01
N ARG A 175 23.50 10.19 9.65
CA ARG A 175 23.56 11.65 9.74
C ARG A 175 23.75 12.12 11.18
N ASN A 176 23.05 11.51 12.14
CA ASN A 176 23.18 11.87 13.55
C ASN A 176 24.54 11.47 14.14
N VAL A 177 25.05 10.28 13.83
CA VAL A 177 26.40 9.85 14.24
C VAL A 177 27.46 10.81 13.68
N LYS A 178 27.34 11.21 12.40
CA LYS A 178 28.22 12.21 11.79
C LYS A 178 28.17 13.58 12.49
N LYS A 179 27.03 13.92 13.13
CA LYS A 179 26.86 15.13 13.94
C LYS A 179 27.36 14.98 15.39
N GLY A 180 27.90 13.83 15.76
CA GLY A 180 28.40 13.55 17.11
C GLY A 180 27.36 12.94 18.07
N TYR A 181 26.19 12.52 17.59
CA TYR A 181 25.25 11.78 18.42
C TYR A 181 25.79 10.37 18.70
N ASN A 182 25.88 9.99 19.98
CA ASN A 182 26.33 8.67 20.40
C ASN A 182 25.14 7.80 20.82
N TYR A 183 24.85 6.74 20.05
CA TYR A 183 23.82 5.74 20.33
C TYR A 183 24.26 4.63 21.29
N GLU A 184 25.55 4.52 21.61
CA GLU A 184 26.06 3.59 22.64
C GLU A 184 25.78 4.10 24.06
N GLN A 185 25.65 5.42 24.20
CA GLN A 185 25.35 6.05 25.48
C GLN A 185 23.84 6.20 25.64
N PRO A 186 23.29 5.91 26.84
CA PRO A 186 21.89 6.16 27.10
C PRO A 186 21.61 7.66 26.87
N PRO A 187 20.45 8.00 26.28
CA PRO A 187 20.13 9.39 26.00
C PRO A 187 20.21 10.19 27.29
N ALA A 188 20.97 11.30 27.27
CA ALA A 188 21.09 12.18 28.42
C ALA A 188 19.67 12.52 28.88
N LYS A 189 19.30 12.09 30.10
CA LYS A 189 17.99 12.38 30.69
C LYS A 189 17.84 13.90 30.64
N LYS A 190 16.93 14.42 29.81
CA LYS A 190 16.56 15.83 29.88
C LYS A 190 16.02 16.02 31.29
N LYS A 191 16.77 16.73 32.14
CA LYS A 191 16.28 17.15 33.46
C LYS A 191 15.03 17.97 33.17
N LEU A 192 13.86 17.41 33.49
CA LEU A 192 12.62 18.17 33.53
C LEU A 192 12.91 19.32 34.49
N LYS A 193 12.97 20.55 33.97
CA LYS A 193 12.97 21.73 34.82
C LYS A 193 11.60 21.75 35.49
N LEU A 194 11.52 21.14 36.68
CA LEU A 194 10.45 21.44 37.63
C LEU A 194 10.59 22.93 37.92
N GLN A 195 9.73 23.74 37.29
CA GLN A 195 9.47 25.09 37.75
C GLN A 195 8.74 24.91 39.09
N ILE A 196 9.43 25.22 40.19
CA ILE A 196 8.84 25.41 41.51
C ILE A 196 8.39 26.86 41.58
#